data_AF-A0A2D8I4T4-F1
#
_entry.id   AF-A0A2D8I4T4-F1
#
_cell.length_a   1.000
_cell.length_b   1.000
_cell.length_c   1.000
_cell.angle_alpha   90.00
_cell.angle_beta   90.00
_cell.angle_gamma   90.00
#
_symmetry.space_group_name_H-M   'P 1'
#
loop_
_entity.id
_entity.type
_entity.pdbx_description
1 polymer ?
#
loop_
_entity_poly.entity_id
_entity_poly.type
_entity_poly.pdbx_seq_one_letter_code
_entity_poly.pdbx_strand_id
1 'polypeptide(L)' 'MLTPQKTLDTYYLEARRDLLEVAAMLDRYDRSVEKEGKPAADESKLNSLLEALALLSKKDHPESNRAEQLLVHFAKVS' A
#
# COMPACT_ATOMS: atom_id res chain seq x y z
N MET A 1 -5.62 -16.55 19.62
CA MET A 1 -5.37 -16.10 18.24
C MET A 1 -6.06 -17.05 17.29
N LEU A 2 -6.50 -16.57 16.12
CA LEU A 2 -6.96 -17.44 15.04
C LEU A 2 -5.81 -18.33 14.55
N THR A 3 -6.12 -19.50 14.01
CA THR A 3 -5.12 -20.31 13.30
C THR A 3 -4.68 -19.58 12.02
N PRO A 4 -3.49 -19.85 11.47
CA PRO A 4 -3.03 -19.21 10.23
C PRO A 4 -4.06 -19.27 9.10
N GLN A 5 -4.68 -20.45 8.89
CA GLN A 5 -5.72 -20.62 7.89
C GLN A 5 -6.96 -19.75 8.18
N LYS A 6 -7.46 -19.74 9.41
CA LYS A 6 -8.62 -18.92 9.79
C LYS A 6 -8.34 -17.43 9.64
N THR A 7 -7.11 -16.98 9.89
CA THR A 7 -6.70 -15.59 9.64
C THR A 7 -6.83 -15.23 8.16
N LEU A 8 -6.34 -16.09 7.26
CA LEU A 8 -6.50 -15.86 5.82
C LEU A 8 -7.98 -15.85 5.43
N ASP A 9 -8.75 -16.86 5.83
CA ASP A 9 -10.16 -16.97 5.44
C ASP A 9 -11.00 -15.78 5.94
N THR A 10 -10.67 -15.23 7.11
CA THR A 10 -11.41 -14.10 7.71
C THR A 10 -11.08 -12.77 7.03
N TYR A 11 -9.81 -12.50 6.73
CA TYR A 11 -9.36 -11.14 6.34
C TYR A 11 -8.95 -11.01 4.87
N TYR A 12 -8.78 -12.10 4.13
CA TYR A 12 -8.25 -12.06 2.77
C TYR A 12 -9.12 -11.25 1.80
N LEU A 13 -10.44 -11.31 1.94
CA LEU A 13 -11.35 -10.57 1.05
C LEU A 13 -11.18 -9.05 1.20
N GLU A 14 -11.07 -8.56 2.44
CA GLU A 14 -10.88 -7.14 2.74
C GLU A 14 -9.51 -6.68 2.25
N ALA A 15 -8.44 -7.42 2.59
CA ALA A 15 -7.09 -7.11 2.14
C ALA A 15 -6.99 -7.08 0.61
N ARG A 16 -7.65 -8.02 -0.09
CA ARG A 16 -7.72 -8.03 -1.55
C ARG A 16 -8.44 -6.79 -2.09
N ARG A 17 -9.56 -6.39 -1.48
CA ARG A 17 -10.29 -5.18 -1.91
C ARG A 17 -9.42 -3.94 -1.75
N ASP A 18 -8.72 -3.80 -0.65
CA ASP A 18 -7.88 -2.62 -0.40
C ASP A 18 -6.70 -2.53 -1.38
N LEU A 19 -6.09 -3.66 -1.74
CA LEU A 19 -5.07 -3.71 -2.79
C LEU A 19 -5.63 -3.29 -4.16
N LEU A 20 -6.87 -3.66 -4.49
CA LEU A 20 -7.53 -3.22 -5.73
C LEU A 20 -7.79 -1.70 -5.73
N GLU A 21 -8.19 -1.13 -4.59
CA GLU A 21 -8.37 0.32 -4.47
C GLU A 21 -7.05 1.08 -4.64
N VAL A 22 -5.95 0.55 -4.08
CA VAL A 22 -4.61 1.10 -4.30
C VAL A 22 -4.22 1.06 -5.77
N ALA A 23 -4.38 -0.09 -6.45
CA ALA A 23 -4.10 -0.21 -7.88
C ALA A 23 -4.96 0.76 -8.71
N ALA A 24 -6.25 0.87 -8.42
CA ALA A 24 -7.13 1.80 -9.10
C ALA A 24 -6.76 3.28 -8.86
N MET A 25 -6.16 3.62 -7.72
CA MET A 25 -5.63 4.97 -7.48
C MET A 25 -4.42 5.25 -8.38
N LEU A 26 -3.47 4.30 -8.46
CA LEU A 26 -2.29 4.40 -9.32
C LEU A 26 -2.69 4.54 -10.81
N ASP A 27 -3.61 3.71 -11.29
CA ASP A 27 -4.14 3.81 -12.66
C ASP A 27 -4.74 5.19 -12.97
N ARG A 28 -5.44 5.79 -11.99
CA ARG A 28 -6.02 7.13 -12.15
C ARG A 28 -4.94 8.21 -12.18
N TYR A 29 -3.88 8.05 -11.40
CA TYR A 29 -2.73 8.96 -11.42
C TYR A 29 -2.04 8.91 -12.79
N ASP A 30 -1.70 7.72 -13.28
CA ASP A 30 -1.02 7.54 -14.57
C ASP A 30 -1.83 8.15 -15.72
N ARG A 31 -3.15 7.91 -15.76
CA ARG A 31 -4.06 8.54 -16.74
C ARG A 31 -4.07 10.06 -16.64
N SER A 32 -3.96 10.61 -15.42
CA SER A 32 -3.89 12.06 -15.23
C SER A 32 -2.58 12.62 -15.77
N VAL A 33 -1.46 11.92 -15.55
CA VAL A 33 -0.14 12.30 -16.07
C VAL A 33 -0.13 12.25 -17.60
N GLU A 34 -0.68 11.20 -18.20
CA GLU A 34 -0.85 11.07 -19.65
C GLU A 34 -1.64 12.25 -20.24
N LYS A 35 -2.73 12.65 -19.55
CA LYS A 35 -3.59 13.76 -20.00
C LYS A 35 -2.94 15.13 -19.87
N GLU A 36 -2.26 15.40 -18.76
CA GLU A 36 -1.62 16.69 -18.48
C GLU A 36 -0.23 16.82 -19.15
N GLY A 37 0.34 15.70 -19.59
CA GLY A 37 1.66 15.63 -20.23
C GLY A 37 2.83 15.86 -19.27
N LYS A 38 2.59 15.85 -17.95
CA LYS A 38 3.61 16.00 -16.92
C LYS A 38 3.20 15.34 -15.60
N PRO A 39 4.15 14.84 -14.80
CA PRO A 39 3.90 14.37 -13.44
C PRO A 39 3.40 15.48 -12.50
N ALA A 40 2.91 15.09 -11.32
CA ALA A 40 2.66 16.03 -10.24
C ALA A 40 3.94 16.78 -9.84
N ALA A 41 3.80 18.03 -9.41
CA ALA A 41 4.93 18.81 -8.92
C ALA A 41 5.54 18.23 -7.62
N ASP A 42 4.74 17.47 -6.86
CA ASP A 42 5.16 16.73 -5.69
C ASP A 42 4.57 15.30 -5.73
N GLU A 43 5.45 14.31 -5.83
CA GLU A 43 5.12 12.88 -5.84
C GLU A 43 5.41 12.20 -4.49
N SER A 44 5.66 12.97 -3.41
CA SER A 44 5.95 12.44 -2.07
C SER A 44 4.94 11.40 -1.60
N LYS A 45 3.64 11.63 -1.83
CA LYS A 45 2.55 10.71 -1.48
C LYS A 45 2.54 9.45 -2.33
N LEU A 46 2.83 9.57 -3.63
CA LEU A 46 2.95 8.42 -4.53
C LEU A 46 4.13 7.54 -4.12
N ASN A 47 5.30 8.14 -3.95
CA ASN A 47 6.51 7.45 -3.54
C ASN A 47 6.32 6.75 -2.18
N SER A 48 5.72 7.44 -1.21
CA SER A 48 5.39 6.86 0.10
C SER A 48 4.51 5.63 0.01
N LEU A 49 3.49 5.65 -0.87
CA LEU A 49 2.62 4.49 -1.07
C LEU A 49 3.36 3.31 -1.72
N LEU A 50 4.22 3.58 -2.70
CA LEU A 50 5.02 2.54 -3.35
C LEU A 50 6.02 1.91 -2.38
N GLU A 51 6.65 2.70 -1.52
CA GLU A 51 7.53 2.23 -0.45
C GLU A 51 6.77 1.38 0.58
N ALA A 52 5.55 1.77 0.95
CA ALA A 52 4.68 0.99 1.82
C ALA A 52 4.35 -0.39 1.21
N LEU A 53 4.04 -0.45 -0.10
CA LEU A 53 3.83 -1.72 -0.81
C LEU A 53 5.08 -2.59 -0.82
N ALA A 54 6.26 -2.00 -1.03
CA ALA A 54 7.53 -2.70 -0.97
C ALA A 54 7.86 -3.26 0.43
N LEU A 55 7.42 -2.57 1.49
CA LEU A 55 7.53 -3.07 2.87
C LEU A 55 6.61 -4.29 3.08
N LEU A 56 5.36 -4.20 2.63
CA LEU A 56 4.37 -5.27 2.77
C LEU A 56 4.70 -6.53 1.96
N SER A 57 5.35 -6.40 0.81
CA SER A 57 5.66 -7.53 -0.08
C SER A 57 6.73 -8.49 0.45
N LYS A 58 7.46 -8.11 1.51
CA LYS A 58 8.46 -8.96 2.16
C LYS A 58 7.80 -10.15 2.83
N LYS A 59 7.99 -11.34 2.25
CA LYS A 59 7.40 -12.61 2.70
C LYS A 59 7.81 -12.97 4.12
N ASP A 60 9.12 -13.00 4.37
CA ASP A 60 9.67 -13.26 5.69
C ASP A 60 9.88 -11.93 6.40
N HIS A 61 9.25 -11.80 7.57
CA HIS A 61 9.40 -10.61 8.40
C HIS A 61 9.66 -11.05 9.83
N PRO A 62 10.74 -10.55 10.46
CA PRO A 62 11.20 -11.03 11.75
C PRO A 62 10.15 -10.82 12.86
N GLU A 63 9.32 -9.79 12.72
CA GLU A 63 8.29 -9.43 13.71
C GLU A 63 6.90 -9.28 13.07
N SER A 64 5.82 -9.48 13.83
CA SER A 64 4.45 -9.27 13.32
C SER A 64 3.96 -7.83 13.52
N ASN A 65 4.74 -6.83 13.09
CA ASN A 65 4.49 -5.39 13.31
C ASN A 65 4.41 -4.55 12.03
N ARG A 66 4.03 -5.14 10.89
CA ARG A 66 3.93 -4.43 9.61
C ARG A 66 3.00 -3.20 9.67
N ALA A 67 1.87 -3.30 10.39
CA ALA A 67 0.95 -2.18 10.56
C ALA A 67 1.60 -0.98 11.29
N GLU A 68 2.36 -1.24 12.35
CA GLU A 68 3.11 -0.21 13.07
C GLU A 68 4.16 0.44 12.17
N GLN A 69 4.90 -0.35 11.40
CA GLN A 69 5.88 0.18 10.46
C GLN A 69 5.25 1.06 9.39
N LEU A 70 4.06 0.70 8.89
CA LEU A 70 3.32 1.55 7.96
C LEU A 70 2.87 2.86 8.62
N LEU A 71 2.39 2.84 9.87
CA LEU A 71 2.03 4.06 10.58
C LEU A 71 3.23 5.00 10.75
N VAL A 72 4.38 4.47 11.16
CA VAL A 72 5.63 5.24 11.28
C VAL A 72 6.09 5.74 9.92
N HIS A 73 5.94 4.95 8.86
CA HIS A 73 6.28 5.34 7.50
C HIS A 73 5.41 6.49 7.00
N PHE A 74 4.09 6.37 7.11
CA PHE A 74 3.15 7.39 6.66
C PHE A 74 3.23 8.68 7.47
N ALA A 75 3.64 8.63 8.75
CA ALA A 75 3.87 9.82 9.56
C ALA A 75 5.01 10.73 9.03
N LYS A 76 5.86 10.24 8.12
CA LYS A 76 6.96 11.02 7.53
C LYS A 76 6.50 11.93 6.38
N VAL A 77 5.30 11.72 5.84
CA VAL A 77 4.79 12.46 4.69
C VAL A 77 3.62 13.33 5.15
N SER A 78 3.74 14.65 4.94
CA SER A 78 2.77 15.67 5.34
C SER A 78 1.80 16.04 4.21
#